data_AF-K8ZA58-F1
#
_entry.id   AF-K8ZA58-F1
#
_cell.length_a   1.000
_cell.length_b   1.000
_cell.length_c   1.000
_cell.angle_alpha   90.00
_cell.angle_beta   90.00
_cell.angle_gamma   90.00
#
_symmetry.space_group_name_H-M   'P 1'
#
loop_
_entity.id
_entity.type
_entity.pdbx_description
1 polymer ?
#
loop_
_entity_poly.entity_id
_entity_poly.type
_entity_poly.pdbx_seq_one_letter_code
_entity_poly.pdbx_strand_id
1 'polypeptide(L)'
;MVTLTDGNTNDEGQIDYSGSKENSKQLKASFTDIAKNPQPIVEVGKESTKTIEIPFTMPKASFSGVILGGITVREVNPSSFNTYSYTIGVVLMNHRYDSINKKKSMQKEDIDYDKNQEAFIVRLINPSGFLSTDNELEIEVENVWGQKVYSYEKEDIDIAPHQEFSMMTDKLPHFFYRWEVKINQVEKTFYSLHFGDKVIYCSPIQLMVPILVLLLIIVGITWLFVRRYYKEKLN
;
A
#
# COMPACT_ATOMS: atom_id res chain seq x y z
N MET A 1 15.32 -29.23 6.70
CA MET A 1 13.86 -28.99 6.77
C MET A 1 13.47 -28.11 5.60
N VAL A 2 12.39 -28.48 4.92
CA VAL A 2 11.87 -27.80 3.74
C VAL A 2 10.45 -27.36 4.08
N THR A 3 10.22 -26.05 4.12
CA THR A 3 8.95 -25.45 4.48
C THR A 3 8.36 -24.74 3.28
N LEU A 4 7.06 -24.90 3.06
CA LEU A 4 6.30 -24.15 2.09
C LEU A 4 5.53 -23.04 2.81
N THR A 5 5.59 -21.83 2.29
CA THR A 5 4.89 -20.66 2.84
C THR A 5 4.19 -19.90 1.74
N ASP A 6 3.13 -19.19 2.09
CA ASP A 6 2.55 -18.20 1.19
C ASP A 6 3.43 -16.96 1.17
N GLY A 7 3.39 -16.21 0.06
CA GLY A 7 4.10 -14.95 -0.06
C GLY A 7 3.19 -13.78 0.28
N ASN A 8 3.63 -12.92 1.18
CA ASN A 8 2.85 -11.77 1.67
C ASN A 8 3.70 -10.50 1.73
N THR A 9 3.08 -9.33 1.84
CA THR A 9 3.79 -8.08 2.12
C THR A 9 4.09 -7.97 3.61
N ASN A 10 5.33 -7.68 3.98
CA ASN A 10 5.68 -7.35 5.37
C ASN A 10 5.54 -5.84 5.66
N ASP A 11 5.79 -5.48 6.92
CA ASP A 11 5.67 -4.08 7.38
C ASP A 11 6.77 -3.18 6.79
N GLU A 12 7.77 -3.77 6.13
CA GLU A 12 8.81 -3.07 5.39
C GLU A 12 8.50 -2.94 3.90
N GLY A 13 7.33 -3.36 3.45
CA GLY A 13 6.97 -3.28 2.03
C GLY A 13 7.80 -4.21 1.16
N GLN A 14 8.18 -5.38 1.67
CA GLN A 14 8.87 -6.42 0.93
C GLN A 14 8.04 -7.69 0.90
N ILE A 15 8.28 -8.54 -0.10
CA ILE A 15 7.70 -9.88 -0.13
C ILE A 15 8.35 -10.76 0.93
N ASP A 16 7.54 -11.20 1.88
CA ASP A 16 7.88 -12.07 2.98
C ASP A 16 7.36 -13.48 2.75
N TYR A 17 8.23 -14.43 3.01
CA TYR A 17 8.02 -15.87 2.88
C TYR A 17 8.22 -16.59 4.22
N SER A 18 8.21 -15.87 5.34
CA SER A 18 8.35 -16.43 6.68
C SER A 18 7.13 -17.25 7.11
N GLY A 19 5.96 -16.99 6.50
CA GLY A 19 4.67 -17.54 6.92
C GLY A 19 4.12 -16.88 8.19
N SER A 20 4.68 -15.73 8.61
CA SER A 20 4.21 -14.98 9.78
C SER A 20 3.03 -14.04 9.46
N LYS A 21 2.86 -13.67 8.19
CA LYS A 21 1.79 -12.78 7.74
C LYS A 21 0.58 -13.59 7.28
N GLU A 22 -0.60 -13.04 7.54
CA GLU A 22 -1.84 -13.63 7.07
C GLU A 22 -2.10 -13.28 5.61
N ASN A 23 -2.72 -14.22 4.89
CA ASN A 23 -3.18 -14.00 3.53
C ASN A 23 -4.33 -12.98 3.47
N SER A 24 -4.42 -12.25 2.37
CA SER A 24 -5.59 -11.44 2.07
C SER A 24 -6.85 -12.29 2.01
N LYS A 25 -7.95 -11.81 2.61
CA LYS A 25 -9.27 -12.46 2.50
C LYS A 25 -9.81 -12.50 1.06
N GLN A 26 -9.24 -11.69 0.15
CA GLN A 26 -9.60 -11.68 -1.27
C GLN A 26 -8.79 -12.70 -2.09
N LEU A 27 -7.75 -13.30 -1.50
CA LEU A 27 -6.93 -14.30 -2.16
C LEU A 27 -7.77 -15.56 -2.43
N LYS A 28 -7.87 -15.94 -3.71
CA LYS A 28 -8.71 -17.07 -4.14
C LYS A 28 -8.05 -18.44 -3.95
N ALA A 29 -6.72 -18.48 -3.99
CA ALA A 29 -5.92 -19.68 -3.80
C ALA A 29 -4.55 -19.28 -3.27
N SER A 30 -4.08 -19.95 -2.23
CA SER A 30 -2.73 -19.77 -1.70
C SER A 30 -1.76 -20.78 -2.31
N PHE A 31 -0.45 -20.57 -2.13
CA PHE A 31 0.56 -21.53 -2.58
C PHE A 31 0.51 -22.81 -1.74
N THR A 32 0.37 -22.68 -0.42
CA THR A 32 0.30 -23.80 0.52
C THR A 32 -0.96 -24.65 0.37
N ASP A 33 -2.02 -24.11 -0.24
CA ASP A 33 -3.21 -24.86 -0.63
C ASP A 33 -2.91 -25.83 -1.78
N ILE A 34 -2.18 -25.36 -2.80
CA ILE A 34 -1.99 -26.07 -4.06
C ILE A 34 -0.71 -26.89 -4.14
N ALA A 35 0.32 -26.54 -3.37
CA ALA A 35 1.59 -27.25 -3.29
C ALA A 35 1.67 -28.03 -1.97
N LYS A 36 2.21 -29.25 -2.03
CA LYS A 36 2.40 -30.09 -0.84
C LYS A 36 3.84 -30.56 -0.78
N ASN A 37 4.40 -30.57 0.44
CA ASN A 37 5.69 -31.18 0.68
C ASN A 37 5.51 -32.51 1.42
N PRO A 38 5.57 -33.66 0.73
CA PRO A 38 5.44 -34.96 1.38
C PRO A 38 6.65 -35.33 2.25
N GLN A 39 7.79 -34.64 2.10
CA GLN A 39 9.03 -34.90 2.84
C GLN A 39 9.60 -33.60 3.45
N PRO A 40 9.02 -33.12 4.57
CA PRO A 40 9.45 -31.87 5.21
C PRO A 40 10.84 -31.93 5.85
N ILE A 41 11.32 -33.13 6.19
CA ILE A 41 12.66 -33.37 6.73
C ILE A 41 13.37 -34.31 5.76
N VAL A 42 14.55 -33.89 5.30
CA VAL A 42 15.35 -34.61 4.31
C VAL A 42 16.75 -34.73 4.87
N GLU A 43 17.25 -35.96 4.92
CA GLU A 43 18.61 -36.26 5.33
C GLU A 43 19.55 -36.14 4.12
N VAL A 44 20.56 -35.28 4.25
CA VAL A 44 21.58 -35.05 3.22
C VAL A 44 22.91 -35.46 3.80
N GLY A 45 23.53 -36.49 3.23
CA GLY A 45 24.85 -36.94 3.64
C GLY A 45 25.95 -35.94 3.25
N LYS A 46 27.11 -36.06 3.88
CA LYS A 46 28.31 -35.28 3.55
C LYS A 46 28.63 -35.42 2.05
N GLU A 47 28.94 -34.29 1.40
CA GLU A 47 29.32 -34.24 -0.03
C GLU A 47 28.27 -34.87 -0.97
N SER A 48 27.00 -34.87 -0.56
CA SER A 48 25.90 -35.42 -1.36
C SER A 48 24.87 -34.35 -1.73
N THR A 49 24.12 -34.63 -2.79
CA THR A 49 22.98 -33.81 -3.23
C THR A 49 21.72 -34.65 -3.15
N LYS A 50 20.61 -34.03 -2.76
CA LYS A 50 19.28 -34.63 -2.75
C LYS A 50 18.33 -33.75 -3.56
N THR A 51 17.57 -34.39 -4.45
CA THR A 51 16.46 -33.76 -5.16
C THR A 51 15.20 -33.95 -4.36
N ILE A 52 14.43 -32.88 -4.18
CA ILE A 52 13.15 -32.89 -3.50
C ILE A 52 12.08 -32.51 -4.52
N GLU A 53 11.07 -33.36 -4.66
CA GLU A 53 9.94 -33.10 -5.54
C GLU A 53 8.81 -32.45 -4.74
N ILE A 54 8.37 -31.28 -5.17
CA ILE A 54 7.23 -30.55 -4.58
C ILE A 54 6.09 -30.60 -5.59
N PRO A 55 5.17 -31.58 -5.49
CA PRO A 55 4.01 -31.62 -6.35
C PRO A 55 3.08 -30.43 -6.06
N PHE A 56 2.52 -29.86 -7.12
CA PHE A 56 1.47 -28.84 -7.02
C PHE A 56 0.34 -29.10 -8.01
N THR A 57 -0.86 -28.64 -7.67
CA THR A 57 -2.06 -28.76 -8.52
C THR A 57 -2.67 -27.39 -8.75
N MET A 58 -2.58 -26.88 -9.98
CA MET A 58 -3.22 -25.59 -10.32
C MET A 58 -4.75 -25.66 -10.15
N PRO A 59 -5.39 -24.55 -9.74
CA PRO A 59 -6.85 -24.47 -9.70
C PRO A 59 -7.48 -24.85 -11.06
N LYS A 60 -8.61 -25.59 -11.03
CA LYS A 60 -9.31 -26.02 -12.25
C LYS A 60 -9.81 -24.84 -13.09
N ALA A 61 -10.26 -23.78 -12.42
CA ALA A 61 -10.66 -22.55 -13.08
C ALA A 61 -9.43 -21.66 -13.29
N SER A 62 -9.24 -21.16 -14.51
CA SER A 62 -8.22 -20.14 -14.79
C SER A 62 -8.51 -18.87 -14.00
N PHE A 63 -7.46 -18.21 -13.52
CA PHE A 63 -7.56 -16.94 -12.82
C PHE A 63 -6.62 -15.91 -13.45
N SER A 64 -6.98 -14.64 -13.28
CA SER A 64 -6.13 -13.51 -13.64
C SER A 64 -5.35 -13.07 -12.42
N GLY A 65 -4.03 -13.26 -12.43
CA GLY A 65 -3.16 -12.90 -11.32
C GLY A 65 -2.00 -13.88 -11.14
N VAL A 66 -1.40 -13.85 -9.96
CA VAL A 66 -0.33 -14.76 -9.53
C VAL A 66 -0.67 -15.41 -8.21
N ILE A 67 -0.22 -16.65 -8.03
CA ILE A 67 -0.11 -17.30 -6.72
C ILE A 67 1.35 -17.18 -6.31
N LEU A 68 1.58 -16.60 -5.13
CA LEU A 68 2.89 -16.30 -4.59
C LEU A 68 3.20 -17.21 -3.41
N GLY A 69 4.40 -17.79 -3.38
CA GLY A 69 4.82 -18.65 -2.29
C GLY A 69 6.33 -18.72 -2.14
N GLY A 70 6.76 -19.32 -1.04
CA GLY A 70 8.16 -19.53 -0.72
C GLY A 70 8.46 -21.00 -0.47
N ILE A 71 9.65 -21.43 -0.91
CA ILE A 71 10.24 -22.71 -0.53
C ILE A 71 11.48 -22.39 0.30
N THR A 72 11.39 -22.63 1.61
CA THR A 72 12.47 -22.35 2.54
C THR A 72 13.16 -23.66 2.92
N VAL A 73 14.47 -23.75 2.65
CA VAL A 73 15.33 -24.85 3.08
C VAL A 73 16.18 -24.36 4.24
N ARG A 74 16.07 -25.02 5.39
CA ARG A 74 16.87 -24.72 6.58
C ARG A 74 17.46 -25.97 7.22
N GLU A 75 18.63 -25.85 7.82
CA GLU A 75 19.21 -26.91 8.63
C GLU A 75 18.35 -27.21 9.87
N VAL A 76 18.28 -28.49 10.26
CA VAL A 76 17.62 -28.91 11.51
C VAL A 76 18.73 -29.15 12.53
N ASN A 77 18.67 -28.47 13.67
CA ASN A 77 19.72 -28.47 14.70
C ASN A 77 21.07 -27.97 14.17
N PRO A 78 21.16 -26.71 13.73
CA PRO A 78 22.40 -26.14 13.25
C PRO A 78 23.48 -26.20 14.33
N SER A 79 24.73 -26.45 13.92
CA SER A 79 25.87 -26.25 14.80
C SER A 79 25.91 -24.78 15.26
N SER A 80 26.34 -24.54 16.51
CA SER A 80 26.23 -23.24 17.20
C SER A 80 26.87 -22.05 16.49
N PHE A 81 27.64 -22.28 15.43
CA PHE A 81 28.46 -21.29 14.75
C PHE A 81 27.96 -20.91 13.35
N ASN A 82 27.10 -21.70 12.70
CA ASN A 82 26.54 -21.38 11.38
C ASN A 82 25.16 -22.02 11.19
N THR A 83 24.16 -21.19 10.91
CA THR A 83 22.83 -21.65 10.48
C THR A 83 22.63 -21.27 9.03
N TYR A 84 22.39 -22.27 8.18
CA TYR A 84 22.05 -22.04 6.78
C TYR A 84 20.54 -22.10 6.58
N SER A 85 19.97 -21.01 6.05
CA SER A 85 18.57 -20.93 5.63
C SER A 85 18.53 -20.20 4.29
N TYR A 86 17.86 -20.79 3.31
CA TYR A 86 17.69 -20.22 1.98
C TYR A 86 16.24 -20.32 1.55
N THR A 87 15.71 -19.24 0.98
CA THR A 87 14.33 -19.16 0.53
C THR A 87 14.29 -18.88 -0.95
N ILE A 88 13.51 -19.69 -1.67
CA ILE A 88 13.22 -19.49 -3.10
C ILE A 88 11.80 -18.98 -3.22
N GLY A 89 11.64 -17.79 -3.79
CA GLY A 89 10.34 -17.25 -4.19
C GLY A 89 9.78 -17.99 -5.40
N VAL A 90 8.49 -18.32 -5.35
CA VAL A 90 7.74 -19.04 -6.38
C VAL A 90 6.58 -18.18 -6.84
N VAL A 91 6.47 -17.99 -8.15
CA VAL A 91 5.35 -17.29 -8.79
C VAL A 91 4.68 -18.22 -9.78
N LEU A 92 3.40 -18.54 -9.55
CA LEU A 92 2.58 -19.36 -10.43
C LEU A 92 1.49 -18.53 -11.09
N MET A 93 1.27 -18.74 -12.38
CA MET A 93 0.33 -17.95 -13.19
C MET A 93 -0.21 -18.77 -14.35
N ASN A 94 -1.46 -18.54 -14.75
CA ASN A 94 -2.05 -19.19 -15.93
C ASN A 94 -1.49 -18.67 -17.26
N HIS A 95 -1.04 -17.42 -17.28
CA HIS A 95 -0.58 -16.71 -18.48
C HIS A 95 0.75 -16.02 -18.18
N ARG A 96 1.57 -15.80 -19.21
CA ARG A 96 2.86 -15.12 -19.04
C ARG A 96 2.70 -13.74 -18.39
N TYR A 97 3.61 -13.42 -17.48
CA TYR A 97 3.73 -12.09 -16.89
C TYR A 97 4.36 -11.15 -17.89
N ASP A 98 3.56 -10.30 -18.53
CA ASP A 98 4.02 -9.26 -19.45
C ASP A 98 3.91 -7.87 -18.82
N SER A 99 4.40 -6.86 -19.54
CA SER A 99 4.37 -5.46 -19.11
C SER A 99 2.95 -4.90 -18.94
N ILE A 100 1.94 -5.52 -19.57
CA ILE A 100 0.53 -5.15 -19.38
C ILE A 100 0.07 -5.55 -17.97
N ASN A 101 0.55 -6.69 -17.45
CA ASN A 101 0.25 -7.11 -16.08
C ASN A 101 0.89 -6.17 -15.03
N LYS A 102 2.09 -5.62 -15.28
CA LYS A 102 2.71 -4.58 -14.43
C LYS A 102 1.93 -3.26 -14.42
N LYS A 103 1.25 -2.90 -15.53
CA LYS A 103 0.37 -1.72 -15.56
C LYS A 103 -0.98 -1.92 -14.87
N LYS A 104 -1.43 -3.18 -14.68
CA LYS A 104 -2.71 -3.50 -14.02
C LYS A 104 -2.63 -3.49 -12.50
N SER A 105 -1.44 -3.49 -11.90
CA SER A 105 -1.24 -3.25 -10.47
C SER A 105 -1.39 -1.76 -10.15
N MET A 106 -2.57 -1.22 -10.48
CA MET A 106 -2.95 0.14 -10.08
C MET A 106 -2.97 0.22 -8.57
N GLN A 107 -2.23 1.17 -8.01
CA GLN A 107 -2.20 1.39 -6.57
C GLN A 107 -3.28 2.38 -6.15
N LYS A 108 -3.78 2.18 -4.94
CA LYS A 108 -4.65 3.14 -4.26
C LYS A 108 -3.98 3.52 -2.94
N GLU A 109 -3.96 4.81 -2.66
CA GLU A 109 -3.65 5.33 -1.33
C GLU A 109 -4.92 5.44 -0.48
N ASP A 110 -4.76 5.19 0.81
CA ASP A 110 -5.76 5.47 1.85
C ASP A 110 -5.06 6.10 3.06
N ILE A 111 -5.68 7.11 3.66
CA ILE A 111 -5.15 7.75 4.87
C ILE A 111 -6.20 7.69 5.96
N ASP A 112 -5.77 7.17 7.10
CA ASP A 112 -6.55 7.07 8.31
C ASP A 112 -5.81 7.74 9.48
N TYR A 113 -6.46 7.91 10.62
CA TYR A 113 -5.86 8.46 11.82
C TYR A 113 -6.02 7.51 13.00
N ASP A 114 -4.88 7.09 13.56
CA ASP A 114 -4.84 6.30 14.79
C ASP A 114 -4.84 7.25 15.99
N LYS A 115 -5.98 7.37 16.64
CA LYS A 115 -6.16 8.18 17.85
C LYS A 115 -5.27 7.76 19.03
N ASN A 116 -4.91 6.47 19.13
CA ASN A 116 -4.15 5.98 20.28
C ASN A 116 -2.66 6.32 20.13
N GLN A 117 -2.18 6.30 18.89
CA GLN A 117 -0.81 6.68 18.55
C GLN A 117 -0.67 8.16 18.22
N GLU A 118 -1.79 8.87 18.08
CA GLU A 118 -1.86 10.26 17.61
C GLU A 118 -1.13 10.48 16.27
N ALA A 119 -1.25 9.48 15.37
CA ALA A 119 -0.50 9.39 14.12
C ALA A 119 -1.42 9.11 12.94
N PHE A 120 -1.04 9.59 11.76
CA PHE A 120 -1.73 9.22 10.52
C PHE A 120 -1.18 7.89 10.00
N ILE A 121 -2.09 7.00 9.60
CA ILE A 121 -1.75 5.76 8.91
C ILE A 121 -1.89 6.01 7.42
N VAL A 122 -0.81 5.85 6.67
CA VAL A 122 -0.82 5.91 5.21
C VAL A 122 -0.70 4.49 4.68
N ARG A 123 -1.66 4.09 3.84
CA ARG A 123 -1.73 2.74 3.26
C ARG A 123 -1.57 2.82 1.75
N LEU A 124 -0.65 2.04 1.23
CA LEU A 124 -0.48 1.77 -0.19
C LEU A 124 -1.09 0.40 -0.49
N ILE A 125 -2.20 0.38 -1.21
CA ILE A 125 -3.02 -0.81 -1.42
C ILE A 125 -2.81 -1.32 -2.84
N ASN A 126 -2.56 -2.62 -2.98
CA ASN A 126 -2.58 -3.34 -4.24
C ASN A 126 -3.93 -4.07 -4.41
N PRO A 127 -4.93 -3.47 -5.08
CA PRO A 127 -6.23 -4.11 -5.33
C PRO A 127 -6.15 -5.25 -6.36
N SER A 128 -5.04 -5.39 -7.08
CA SER A 128 -4.92 -6.34 -8.19
C SER A 128 -4.51 -7.75 -7.72
N GLY A 129 -4.77 -8.73 -8.59
CA GLY A 129 -4.29 -10.11 -8.39
C GLY A 129 -2.82 -10.32 -8.77
N PHE A 130 -2.08 -9.26 -9.12
CA PHE A 130 -0.67 -9.32 -9.54
C PHE A 130 0.22 -8.67 -8.48
N LEU A 131 1.50 -9.03 -8.46
CA LEU A 131 2.52 -8.31 -7.71
C LEU A 131 2.62 -6.85 -8.19
N SER A 132 2.69 -5.91 -7.26
CA SER A 132 3.07 -4.53 -7.51
C SER A 132 4.51 -4.37 -7.04
N THR A 133 5.47 -4.26 -7.95
CA THR A 133 6.90 -4.20 -7.59
C THR A 133 7.54 -2.87 -7.94
N ASP A 134 8.67 -2.59 -7.28
CA ASP A 134 9.52 -1.42 -7.53
C ASP A 134 8.74 -0.10 -7.33
N ASN A 135 7.93 -0.02 -6.26
CA ASN A 135 7.15 1.19 -6.01
C ASN A 135 7.94 2.19 -5.17
N GLU A 136 7.87 3.44 -5.58
CA GLU A 136 8.43 4.59 -4.91
C GLU A 136 7.29 5.37 -4.24
N LEU A 137 7.44 5.65 -2.95
CA LEU A 137 6.48 6.43 -2.16
C LEU A 137 7.19 7.62 -1.54
N GLU A 138 6.71 8.81 -1.88
CA GLU A 138 7.16 10.09 -1.34
C GLU A 138 5.95 10.79 -0.72
N ILE A 139 6.09 11.25 0.52
CA ILE A 139 5.05 11.95 1.26
C ILE A 139 5.65 13.23 1.81
N GLU A 140 5.00 14.35 1.52
CA GLU A 140 5.28 15.63 2.15
C GLU A 140 4.02 16.19 2.80
N VAL A 141 4.16 16.68 4.03
CA VAL A 141 3.06 17.29 4.75
C VAL A 141 3.46 18.68 5.20
N GLU A 142 2.64 19.66 4.83
CA GLU A 142 2.81 21.06 5.21
C GLU A 142 1.66 21.50 6.12
N ASN A 143 1.96 22.38 7.07
CA ASN A 143 0.93 23.04 7.87
C ASN A 143 0.31 24.25 7.12
N VAL A 144 -0.70 24.89 7.74
CA VAL A 144 -1.38 26.09 7.20
C VAL A 144 -0.46 27.27 6.87
N TRP A 145 0.73 27.33 7.46
CA TRP A 145 1.70 28.40 7.21
C TRP A 145 2.72 28.05 6.12
N GLY A 146 2.56 26.90 5.46
CA GLY A 146 3.47 26.42 4.42
C GLY A 146 4.79 25.88 4.97
N GLN A 147 4.85 25.52 6.25
CA GLN A 147 6.03 24.87 6.81
C GLN A 147 5.87 23.35 6.68
N LYS A 148 6.90 22.70 6.14
CA LYS A 148 6.99 21.24 6.09
C LYS A 148 7.10 20.69 7.51
N VAL A 149 6.12 19.89 7.92
CA VAL A 149 6.01 19.30 9.26
C VAL A 149 6.28 17.80 9.27
N TYR A 150 6.25 17.15 8.11
CA TYR A 150 6.59 15.75 7.96
C TYR A 150 7.07 15.48 6.52
N SER A 151 7.99 14.54 6.39
CA SER A 151 8.46 14.03 5.11
C SER A 151 8.86 12.58 5.25
N TYR A 152 8.53 11.78 4.26
CA TYR A 152 8.88 10.37 4.18
C TYR A 152 9.14 9.98 2.75
N GLU A 153 10.17 9.17 2.54
CA GLU A 153 10.52 8.62 1.23
C GLU A 153 10.91 7.16 1.41
N LYS A 154 10.38 6.29 0.54
CA LYS A 154 10.76 4.89 0.48
C LYS A 154 10.64 4.35 -0.94
N GLU A 155 11.71 3.71 -1.37
CA GLU A 155 11.82 3.02 -2.65
C GLU A 155 11.71 1.50 -2.45
N ASP A 156 11.71 0.76 -3.56
CA ASP A 156 11.70 -0.71 -3.60
C ASP A 156 10.57 -1.35 -2.78
N ILE A 157 9.39 -0.71 -2.77
CA ILE A 157 8.20 -1.24 -2.11
C ILE A 157 7.55 -2.28 -3.04
N ASP A 158 7.52 -3.53 -2.60
CA ASP A 158 6.84 -4.65 -3.23
C ASP A 158 5.59 -5.05 -2.46
N ILE A 159 4.44 -5.10 -3.13
CA ILE A 159 3.16 -5.43 -2.53
C ILE A 159 2.56 -6.67 -3.20
N ALA A 160 2.35 -7.71 -2.39
CA ALA A 160 1.69 -8.94 -2.79
C ALA A 160 0.24 -8.70 -3.27
N PRO A 161 -0.34 -9.64 -4.06
CA PRO A 161 -1.71 -9.54 -4.54
C PRO A 161 -2.73 -9.30 -3.43
N HIS A 162 -3.62 -8.31 -3.62
CA HIS A 162 -4.70 -7.97 -2.69
C HIS A 162 -4.24 -7.62 -1.26
N GLN A 163 -3.00 -7.18 -1.09
CA GLN A 163 -2.44 -6.73 0.18
C GLN A 163 -2.09 -5.24 0.15
N GLU A 164 -1.62 -4.75 1.29
CA GLU A 164 -1.22 -3.37 1.48
C GLU A 164 0.13 -3.30 2.18
N PHE A 165 0.84 -2.20 1.93
CA PHE A 165 1.92 -1.71 2.76
C PHE A 165 1.39 -0.51 3.54
N SER A 166 1.69 -0.43 4.84
CA SER A 166 1.19 0.63 5.71
C SER A 166 2.34 1.21 6.54
N MET A 167 2.33 2.53 6.68
CA MET A 167 3.24 3.25 7.58
C MET A 167 2.44 4.16 8.52
N MET A 168 3.10 4.63 9.57
CA MET A 168 2.57 5.69 10.44
C MET A 168 3.46 6.93 10.38
N THR A 169 2.85 8.11 10.41
CA THR A 169 3.58 9.36 10.63
C THR A 169 4.01 9.49 12.08
N ASP A 170 4.93 10.42 12.33
CA ASP A 170 5.08 10.97 13.67
C ASP A 170 3.83 11.77 14.07
N LYS A 171 3.69 12.07 15.37
CA LYS A 171 2.62 12.93 15.88
C LYS A 171 2.72 14.32 15.25
N LEU A 172 1.65 14.75 14.60
CA LEU A 172 1.61 16.06 13.92
C LEU A 172 0.93 17.13 14.81
N PRO A 173 1.53 18.33 15.01
CA PRO A 173 1.15 19.28 16.06
C PRO A 173 -0.01 20.26 15.74
N HIS A 174 -0.51 20.27 14.51
CA HIS A 174 -1.52 21.20 14.00
C HIS A 174 -2.84 20.54 13.61
N PHE A 175 -3.84 21.36 13.29
CA PHE A 175 -5.18 20.88 12.95
C PHE A 175 -5.45 20.87 11.45
N PHE A 176 -4.64 21.51 10.60
CA PHE A 176 -4.87 21.50 9.15
C PHE A 176 -3.56 21.32 8.40
N TYR A 177 -3.61 20.41 7.43
CA TYR A 177 -2.45 19.96 6.68
C TYR A 177 -2.74 19.92 5.19
N ARG A 178 -1.75 20.30 4.40
CA ARG A 178 -1.65 20.00 2.98
C ARG A 178 -0.77 18.76 2.84
N TRP A 179 -1.26 17.76 2.14
CA TRP A 179 -0.55 16.53 1.85
C TRP A 179 -0.20 16.49 0.38
N GLU A 180 1.04 16.12 0.10
CA GLU A 180 1.52 15.77 -1.23
C GLU A 180 2.00 14.32 -1.14
N VAL A 181 1.29 13.43 -1.82
CA VAL A 181 1.60 12.00 -1.85
C VAL A 181 1.90 11.63 -3.28
N LYS A 182 3.10 11.14 -3.51
CA LYS A 182 3.58 10.70 -4.82
C LYS A 182 3.89 9.21 -4.76
N ILE A 183 3.24 8.48 -5.66
CA ILE A 183 3.41 7.05 -5.85
C ILE A 183 3.92 6.86 -7.27
N ASN A 184 5.16 6.42 -7.40
CA ASN A 184 5.86 6.37 -8.68
C ASN A 184 5.78 7.74 -9.39
N GLN A 185 5.18 7.78 -10.58
CA GLN A 185 5.01 9.00 -11.38
C GLN A 185 3.67 9.70 -11.14
N VAL A 186 2.83 9.20 -10.22
CA VAL A 186 1.51 9.77 -9.95
C VAL A 186 1.55 10.55 -8.65
N GLU A 187 1.33 11.85 -8.77
CA GLU A 187 1.27 12.77 -7.65
C GLU A 187 -0.18 13.13 -7.33
N LYS A 188 -0.51 13.21 -6.04
CA LYS A 188 -1.81 13.65 -5.54
C LYS A 188 -1.62 14.63 -4.40
N THR A 189 -2.37 15.72 -4.47
CA THR A 189 -2.48 16.70 -3.39
C THR A 189 -3.89 16.67 -2.80
N PHE A 190 -3.98 16.66 -1.48
CA PHE A 190 -5.24 16.84 -0.75
C PHE A 190 -4.97 17.53 0.59
N TYR A 191 -6.05 17.87 1.28
CA TYR A 191 -5.98 18.55 2.57
C TYR A 191 -6.65 17.71 3.64
N SER A 192 -6.10 17.71 4.84
CA SER A 192 -6.73 17.11 6.01
C SER A 192 -6.97 18.15 7.10
N LEU A 193 -8.12 18.05 7.74
CA LEU A 193 -8.54 18.92 8.84
C LEU A 193 -8.90 18.04 10.03
N HIS A 194 -8.14 18.21 11.10
CA HIS A 194 -8.13 17.37 12.29
C HIS A 194 -8.75 18.12 13.48
N PHE A 195 -9.86 17.59 14.00
CA PHE A 195 -10.59 18.15 15.14
C PHE A 195 -10.84 17.07 16.20
N GLY A 196 -10.03 17.07 17.26
CA GLY A 196 -10.11 16.02 18.29
C GLY A 196 -9.89 14.65 17.65
N ASP A 197 -10.90 13.79 17.70
CA ASP A 197 -10.83 12.42 17.16
C ASP A 197 -11.27 12.30 15.69
N LYS A 198 -11.58 13.41 15.02
CA LYS A 198 -12.13 13.40 13.64
C LYS A 198 -11.15 14.02 12.67
N VAL A 199 -10.90 13.33 11.57
CA VAL A 199 -10.19 13.88 10.40
C VAL A 199 -11.17 14.00 9.23
N ILE A 200 -11.17 15.17 8.60
CA ILE A 200 -11.90 15.44 7.37
C ILE A 200 -10.88 15.62 6.25
N TYR A 201 -11.00 14.82 5.19
CA TYR A 201 -10.18 14.93 3.99
C TYR A 201 -10.93 15.68 2.90
N CYS A 202 -10.25 16.57 2.18
CA CYS A 202 -10.84 17.36 1.10
C CYS A 202 -9.86 17.48 -0.07
N SER A 203 -10.37 17.34 -1.30
CA SER A 203 -9.61 17.67 -2.49
C SER A 203 -9.49 19.20 -2.65
N PRO A 204 -8.49 19.70 -3.40
CA PRO A 204 -8.36 21.13 -3.68
C PRO A 204 -9.63 21.76 -4.25
N ILE A 205 -10.34 21.03 -5.11
CA ILE A 205 -11.58 21.47 -5.74
C ILE A 205 -12.69 21.67 -4.71
N GLN A 206 -12.83 20.73 -3.76
CA GLN A 206 -13.85 20.81 -2.71
C GLN A 206 -13.65 22.03 -1.79
N LEU A 207 -12.41 22.48 -1.58
CA LEU A 207 -12.09 23.71 -0.84
C LEU A 207 -12.44 24.98 -1.62
N MET A 208 -12.25 24.99 -2.94
CA MET A 208 -12.49 26.18 -3.76
C MET A 208 -13.98 26.50 -3.96
N VAL A 209 -14.83 25.49 -4.09
CA VAL A 209 -16.28 25.66 -4.37
C VAL A 209 -16.98 26.60 -3.36
N PRO A 210 -16.90 26.39 -2.03
CA PRO A 210 -17.58 27.27 -1.07
C PRO A 210 -17.02 28.70 -1.11
N ILE A 211 -15.72 28.89 -1.36
CA ILE A 211 -15.10 30.22 -1.48
C ILE A 211 -15.66 30.96 -2.70
N LEU A 212 -15.78 30.29 -3.84
CA LEU A 212 -16.36 30.86 -5.05
C LEU A 212 -17.83 31.24 -4.85
N VAL A 213 -18.62 30.40 -4.17
CA VAL A 213 -20.02 30.70 -3.83
C VAL A 213 -20.09 31.94 -2.93
N LEU A 214 -19.23 32.04 -1.91
CA LEU A 214 -19.21 33.19 -1.00
C LEU A 214 -18.84 34.49 -1.73
N LEU A 215 -17.87 34.44 -2.64
CA LEU A 215 -17.50 35.57 -3.49
C LEU A 215 -18.67 36.01 -4.40
N LEU A 216 -19.40 35.08 -5.01
CA LEU A 216 -20.58 35.39 -5.80
C LEU A 216 -21.68 36.06 -4.97
N ILE A 217 -21.89 35.61 -3.73
CA ILE A 217 -22.83 36.24 -2.79
C ILE A 217 -22.40 37.67 -2.47
N ILE A 218 -21.12 37.88 -2.14
CA ILE A 218 -20.57 39.21 -1.85
C ILE A 218 -20.73 40.15 -3.06
N VAL A 219 -20.38 39.70 -4.26
CA VAL A 219 -20.52 40.47 -5.49
C VAL A 219 -22.00 40.82 -5.74
N GLY A 220 -22.91 39.86 -5.57
CA GLY A 220 -24.35 40.07 -5.71
C GLY A 220 -24.89 41.11 -4.72
N ILE A 221 -24.51 41.02 -3.45
CA ILE A 221 -24.88 42.00 -2.41
C ILE A 221 -24.34 43.38 -2.76
N THR A 222 -23.06 43.47 -3.13
CA THR A 222 -22.41 44.73 -3.50
C THR A 222 -23.10 45.38 -4.70
N TRP A 223 -23.45 44.60 -5.72
CA TRP A 223 -24.21 45.07 -6.88
C TRP A 223 -25.60 45.58 -6.51
N LEU A 224 -26.31 44.92 -5.61
CA LEU A 224 -27.61 45.39 -5.10
C LEU A 224 -27.49 46.74 -4.38
N PHE A 225 -26.46 46.92 -3.55
CA PHE A 225 -26.19 48.20 -2.88
C PHE A 225 -25.87 49.32 -3.88
N VAL A 226 -24.99 49.06 -4.85
CA VAL A 226 -24.65 50.02 -5.91
C VAL A 226 -25.88 50.39 -6.72
N ARG A 227 -26.67 49.41 -7.16
CA ARG A 227 -27.91 49.64 -7.91
C ARG A 227 -28.90 50.48 -7.11
N ARG A 228 -29.06 50.22 -5.81
CA ARG A 228 -29.93 50.99 -4.93
C ARG A 228 -29.45 52.44 -4.80
N TYR A 229 -28.15 52.66 -4.58
CA TYR A 229 -27.56 53.99 -4.48
C TYR A 229 -27.79 54.84 -5.72
N TYR A 230 -27.56 54.29 -6.93
CA TYR A 230 -27.82 55.03 -8.17
C TYR A 230 -29.31 55.30 -8.40
N LYS A 231 -30.19 54.39 -7.98
CA LYS A 231 -31.64 54.59 -8.09
C LYS A 231 -32.15 55.71 -7.15
N GLU A 232 -31.57 55.85 -5.98
CA GLU A 232 -31.88 56.94 -5.03
C GLU A 232 -31.33 58.30 -5.47
N LYS A 233 -30.30 58.34 -6.33
CA LYS A 233 -29.72 59.59 -6.88
C LYS A 233 -30.35 60.09 -8.17
N LEU A 234 -31.12 59.25 -8.87
CA LEU A 234 -31.78 59.56 -10.15
C LEU A 234 -33.26 59.93 -9.99
N ASN A 235 -33.78 59.90 -8.76
CA ASN A 235 -35.10 60.43 -8.35
C ASN A 235 -34.89 61.65 -7.46
#